data_AF-A0A1Z5TTU9-F1
#
_entry.id   AF-A0A1Z5TTU9-F1
#
_cell.length_a   1.000
_cell.length_b   1.000
_cell.length_c   1.000
_cell.angle_alpha   90.00
_cell.angle_beta   90.00
_cell.angle_gamma   90.00
#
_symmetry.space_group_name_H-M   'P 1'
#
loop_
_entity.id
_entity.type
_entity.pdbx_description
1 polymer ?
#
loop_
_entity_poly.entity_id
_entity_poly.type
_entity_poly.pdbx_seq_one_letter_code
_entity_poly.pdbx_strand_id
1 'polypeptide(L)'
;MAEKTLSAKKQQELQVQYSNYKDTLQAIAQKIGDVEQEGEEHKLVLETLTPLPGDRKCFRMINGVLVERTVSEVLPALQTNAEA
;
A
#
# COMPACT_ATOMS: atom_id res chain seq x y z
N MET A 1 26.09 -42.42 -15.61
CA MET A 1 25.91 -41.06 -16.20
C MET A 1 24.53 -40.47 -15.90
N ALA A 2 23.45 -41.26 -15.89
CA ALA A 2 22.09 -40.79 -15.59
C ALA A 2 21.91 -40.17 -14.19
N GLU A 3 22.57 -40.70 -13.16
CA GLU A 3 22.46 -40.21 -11.77
C GLU A 3 23.05 -38.80 -11.58
N LYS A 4 24.16 -38.47 -12.27
CA LYS A 4 24.74 -37.12 -12.26
C LYS A 4 23.82 -36.07 -12.88
N THR A 5 23.09 -36.43 -13.94
CA THR A 5 22.14 -35.54 -14.63
C THR A 5 20.91 -35.27 -13.77
N LEU A 6 20.41 -36.27 -13.03
CA LEU A 6 19.31 -36.11 -12.07
C LEU A 6 19.67 -35.15 -10.92
N SER A 7 20.89 -35.26 -10.37
CA SER A 7 21.39 -34.36 -9.33
C SER A 7 21.50 -32.91 -9.81
N ALA A 8 22.03 -32.69 -11.02
CA ALA A 8 22.17 -31.35 -11.58
C ALA A 8 20.80 -30.69 -11.84
N LYS A 9 19.82 -31.47 -12.33
CA LYS A 9 18.46 -30.99 -12.56
C LYS A 9 17.75 -30.61 -11.26
N LYS A 10 17.89 -31.44 -10.20
CA LYS A 10 17.38 -31.14 -8.85
C LYS A 10 17.98 -29.84 -8.29
N GLN A 11 19.28 -29.62 -8.50
CA GLN A 11 19.98 -28.42 -8.02
C GLN A 11 19.52 -27.16 -8.77
N GLN A 12 19.27 -27.25 -10.07
CA GLN A 12 18.68 -26.17 -10.86
C GLN A 12 17.24 -25.85 -10.41
N GLU A 13 16.41 -26.85 -10.15
CA GLU A 13 15.06 -26.68 -9.63
C GLU A 13 15.05 -25.97 -8.27
N LEU A 14 15.95 -26.35 -7.34
CA LEU A 14 16.11 -25.69 -6.06
C LEU A 14 16.55 -24.23 -6.20
N GLN A 15 17.43 -23.94 -7.15
CA GLN A 15 17.91 -22.57 -7.39
C GLN A 15 16.79 -21.68 -7.95
N VAL A 16 15.96 -22.21 -8.85
CA VAL A 16 14.76 -21.51 -9.36
C VAL A 16 13.76 -21.26 -8.23
N GLN A 17 13.46 -22.28 -7.41
CA GLN A 17 12.57 -22.10 -6.25
C GLN A 17 13.08 -21.03 -5.29
N TYR A 18 14.38 -21.04 -4.98
CA TYR A 18 14.99 -20.03 -4.14
C TYR A 18 14.86 -18.62 -4.72
N SER A 19 15.13 -18.45 -6.03
CA SER A 19 14.97 -17.16 -6.69
C SER A 19 13.53 -16.66 -6.59
N ASN A 20 12.56 -17.53 -6.88
CA ASN A 20 11.13 -17.18 -6.80
C ASN A 20 10.73 -16.74 -5.40
N TYR A 21 11.20 -17.44 -4.35
CA TYR A 21 10.93 -17.03 -2.97
C TYR A 21 11.58 -15.70 -2.62
N LYS A 22 12.82 -15.47 -3.04
CA LYS A 22 13.51 -14.20 -2.83
C LYS A 22 12.75 -13.04 -3.49
N ASP A 23 12.33 -13.21 -4.74
CA ASP A 23 11.60 -12.19 -5.48
C ASP A 23 10.23 -11.92 -4.84
N THR A 24 9.56 -12.96 -4.34
CA THR A 24 8.31 -12.84 -3.59
C THR A 24 8.50 -12.06 -2.30
N LEU A 25 9.55 -12.35 -1.52
CA LEU A 25 9.85 -11.62 -0.30
C LEU A 25 10.14 -10.14 -0.56
N GLN A 26 10.86 -9.84 -1.65
CA GLN A 26 11.15 -8.46 -2.04
C GLN A 26 9.87 -7.72 -2.46
N ALA A 27 8.97 -8.37 -3.21
CA ALA A 27 7.69 -7.80 -3.57
C ALA A 27 6.79 -7.53 -2.35
N ILE A 28 6.77 -8.44 -1.38
CA ILE A 28 6.05 -8.26 -0.12
C ILE A 28 6.64 -7.08 0.67
N ALA A 29 7.97 -6.99 0.79
CA ALA A 29 8.62 -5.89 1.49
C ALA A 29 8.30 -4.54 0.86
N GLN A 30 8.29 -4.46 -0.48
CA GLN A 30 7.86 -3.24 -1.18
C GLN A 30 6.40 -2.90 -0.85
N LYS A 31 5.50 -3.89 -0.90
CA LYS A 31 4.08 -3.66 -0.63
C LYS A 31 3.82 -3.21 0.81
N ILE A 32 4.60 -3.72 1.77
CA ILE A 32 4.57 -3.24 3.16
C ILE A 32 4.93 -1.75 3.21
N GLY A 33 6.05 -1.37 2.60
CA GLY A 33 6.48 0.04 2.58
C GLY A 33 5.46 0.96 1.91
N ASP A 34 4.82 0.52 0.82
CA ASP A 34 3.76 1.29 0.16
C ASP A 34 2.56 1.54 1.10
N VAL A 35 2.13 0.51 1.84
CA VAL A 35 0.99 0.61 2.78
C VAL A 35 1.34 1.48 4.00
N GLU A 36 2.56 1.33 4.54
CA GLU A 36 3.04 2.17 5.64
C GLU A 36 3.06 3.65 5.22
N GLN A 37 3.57 3.95 4.02
CA GLN A 37 3.59 5.31 3.49
C GLN A 37 2.16 5.86 3.29
N GLU A 38 1.25 5.09 2.70
CA GLU A 38 -0.15 5.50 2.51
C GLU A 38 -0.82 5.84 3.85
N GLY A 39 -0.57 5.03 4.89
CA GLY A 39 -1.04 5.28 6.25
C GLY A 39 -0.48 6.58 6.85
N GLU A 40 0.83 6.84 6.68
CA GLU A 40 1.46 8.08 7.12
C GLU A 40 0.88 9.32 6.41
N GLU A 41 0.65 9.24 5.09
CA GLU A 41 0.04 10.31 4.31
C GLU A 41 -1.39 10.61 4.79
N HIS A 42 -2.21 9.58 5.04
CA HIS A 42 -3.55 9.75 5.59
C HIS A 42 -3.53 10.39 6.98
N LYS A 43 -2.61 9.98 7.85
CA LYS A 43 -2.44 10.57 9.18
C LYS A 43 -2.07 12.05 9.09
N LEU A 44 -1.15 12.42 8.21
CA LEU A 44 -0.76 13.82 8.01
C LEU A 44 -1.95 14.69 7.56
N VAL A 45 -2.78 14.17 6.65
CA VAL A 45 -4.00 14.87 6.19
C VAL A 45 -4.98 15.05 7.35
N LEU A 46 -5.21 14.01 8.15
CA LEU A 46 -6.09 14.09 9.33
C LEU A 46 -5.58 15.14 10.33
N GLU A 47 -4.31 15.10 10.71
CA GLU A 47 -3.68 16.07 11.63
C GLU A 47 -3.82 17.51 11.11
N THR A 48 -3.76 17.70 9.79
CA THR A 48 -3.93 19.03 9.17
C THR A 48 -5.38 19.50 9.17
N LEU A 49 -6.35 18.59 9.01
CA LEU A 49 -7.77 18.93 8.90
C LEU A 49 -8.49 19.01 10.26
N THR A 50 -8.10 18.21 11.25
CA THR A 50 -8.71 18.19 12.59
C THR A 50 -8.80 19.56 13.28
N PRO A 51 -7.78 20.45 13.24
CA PRO A 51 -7.87 21.76 13.90
C PRO A 51 -8.72 22.79 13.11
N LEU A 52 -9.20 22.45 11.91
CA LEU A 52 -9.92 23.39 11.07
C LEU A 52 -11.42 23.45 11.44
N PRO A 53 -12.09 24.60 11.19
CA PRO A 53 -13.53 24.71 11.38
C PRO A 53 -14.29 23.67 10.55
N GLY A 54 -15.28 23.03 11.16
CA GLY A 54 -16.03 21.95 10.53
C GLY A 54 -16.82 22.35 9.29
N ASP A 55 -17.22 23.62 9.18
CA ASP A 55 -17.94 24.22 8.05
C ASP A 55 -17.02 24.67 6.91
N ARG A 56 -15.70 24.60 7.10
CA ARG A 56 -14.73 24.93 6.05
C ARG A 56 -14.90 24.01 4.86
N LYS A 57 -14.94 24.60 3.67
CA LYS A 57 -15.05 23.86 2.41
C LYS A 57 -13.83 22.98 2.15
N CYS A 58 -14.11 21.74 1.73
CA CYS A 58 -13.19 20.74 1.24
C CYS A 58 -13.60 20.35 -0.18
N PHE A 59 -12.64 19.90 -0.99
CA PHE A 59 -12.92 19.43 -2.36
C PHE A 59 -12.32 18.05 -2.55
N ARG A 60 -13.17 17.08 -2.88
CA ARG A 60 -12.75 15.71 -3.20
C ARG A 60 -12.73 15.52 -4.71
N MET A 61 -11.61 15.04 -5.26
CA MET A 61 -11.51 14.67 -6.66
C MET A 61 -12.13 13.28 -6.88
N ILE A 62 -13.08 13.17 -7.82
CA ILE A 62 -13.71 11.91 -8.23
C ILE A 62 -13.78 11.92 -9.76
N ASN A 63 -13.08 10.99 -10.41
CA ASN A 63 -13.05 10.87 -11.88
C ASN A 63 -12.78 12.20 -12.61
N GLY A 64 -11.89 13.04 -12.06
CA GLY A 64 -11.53 14.35 -12.63
C GLY A 64 -12.47 15.50 -12.28
N VAL A 65 -13.55 15.27 -11.51
CA VAL A 65 -14.46 16.32 -11.02
C VAL A 65 -14.20 16.59 -9.55
N LEU A 66 -14.13 17.88 -9.17
CA LEU A 66 -14.07 18.30 -7.77
C LEU A 66 -15.47 18.39 -7.18
N VAL A 67 -15.71 17.61 -6.13
CA VAL A 67 -16.96 17.61 -5.38
C VAL A 67 -16.75 18.39 -4.09
N GLU A 68 -17.52 19.48 -3.92
CA GLU A 68 -17.52 20.27 -2.68
C GLU A 68 -18.12 19.47 -1.52
N ARG A 69 -17.45 19.55 -0.37
CA ARG A 69 -17.81 18.98 0.93
C ARG A 69 -17.38 19.92 2.03
N THR A 70 -17.64 19.58 3.28
CA THR A 70 -17.08 20.27 4.44
C THR A 70 -16.07 19.39 5.19
N VAL A 71 -15.22 20.00 6.02
CA VAL A 71 -14.31 19.27 6.91
C VAL A 71 -15.08 18.25 7.76
N SER A 72 -16.25 18.62 8.28
CA SER A 72 -17.11 17.74 9.10
C SER A 72 -17.57 16.49 8.35
N GLU A 73 -17.86 16.62 7.06
CA GLU A 73 -18.32 15.50 6.21
C GLU A 73 -17.17 14.58 5.80
N VAL A 74 -15.95 15.11 5.70
CA VAL A 74 -14.79 14.41 5.15
C VAL A 74 -13.97 13.70 6.22
N LEU A 75 -13.85 14.26 7.43
CA LEU A 75 -13.07 13.67 8.52
C LEU A 75 -13.44 12.22 8.86
N PRO A 76 -14.72 11.83 8.99
CA PRO A 76 -15.07 10.44 9.30
C PRO A 76 -14.66 9.44 8.21
N ALA A 77 -14.78 9.86 6.95
CA ALA A 77 -14.39 9.05 5.81
C ALA A 77 -12.86 8.87 5.75
N LEU A 78 -12.10 9.93 6.06
CA LEU A 78 -10.64 9.85 6.12
C LEU A 78 -10.14 9.01 7.29
N GLN A 79 -10.78 9.07 8.46
CA GLN A 79 -10.45 8.21 9.60
C GLN A 79 -10.66 6.73 9.28
N THR A 80 -11.81 6.40 8.68
CA THR A 80 -12.11 5.01 8.27
C THR A 80 -11.08 4.49 7.27
N ASN A 81 -10.63 5.33 6.33
CA ASN A 81 -9.64 4.95 5.33
C ASN A 81 -8.21 4.84 5.91
N ALA A 82 -7.87 5.64 6.91
CA ALA A 82 -6.56 5.60 7.55
C ALA A 82 -6.36 4.35 8.43
N GLU A 83 -7.46 3.77 8.93
CA GLU A 83 -7.46 2.58 9.79
C GLU A 83 -7.60 1.26 9.01
N ALA A 84 -7.88 1.33 7.69
CA ALA A 84 -8.11 0.19 6.81
C ALA A 84 -6.84 -0.28 6.11
#